data_AF-A0A377A0R9-F1
#
_entry.id   AF-A0A377A0R9-F1
#
_cell.length_a   1.000
_cell.length_b   1.000
_cell.length_c   1.000
_cell.angle_alpha   90.00
_cell.angle_beta   90.00
_cell.angle_gamma   90.00
#
_symmetry.space_group_name_H-M   'P 1'
#
loop_
_entity.id
_entity.type
_entity.pdbx_description
1 polymer ?
#
loop_
_entity_poly.entity_id
_entity_poly.type
_entity_poly.pdbx_seq_one_letter_code
_entity_poly.pdbx_strand_id
1 'polypeptide(L)'
;MDQTYSLESFLNHVQKRDPNQTEFAQAVREVMTTLWPFLEQNPKYRQMSLLERLVEPERVIQFRVVWVDDRNQVQVNRAWRVQFSSAIGPYKGGMRFHPSVNLSILKFLGFEQTFKNALTTLPMAVVKAVAILTRKVKAKAK
;
A
#
# COMPACT_ATOMS: atom_id res chain seq x y z
N MET A 1 23.08 -20.42 -5.18
CA MET A 1 23.18 -19.48 -6.31
C MET A 1 22.88 -18.09 -5.77
N ASP A 2 23.88 -17.43 -5.19
CA ASP A 2 23.78 -16.03 -4.78
C ASP A 2 23.87 -15.18 -6.03
N GLN A 3 22.72 -14.88 -6.64
CA GLN A 3 22.67 -13.72 -7.53
C GLN A 3 22.94 -12.51 -6.64
N THR A 4 23.96 -11.74 -6.99
CA THR A 4 24.29 -10.47 -6.32
C THR A 4 23.04 -9.61 -6.26
N TYR A 5 22.33 -9.65 -5.12
CA TYR A 5 21.08 -8.95 -4.90
C TYR A 5 21.41 -7.48 -4.76
N SER A 6 21.40 -6.75 -5.88
CA SER A 6 21.57 -5.30 -5.90
C SER A 6 20.23 -4.61 -5.72
N LEU A 7 20.25 -3.39 -5.17
CA LEU A 7 19.07 -2.55 -5.01
C LEU A 7 18.31 -2.42 -6.33
N GLU A 8 19.01 -2.13 -7.43
CA GLU A 8 18.38 -1.98 -8.74
C GLU A 8 17.79 -3.29 -9.27
N SER A 9 18.42 -4.44 -9.03
CA SER A 9 17.83 -5.73 -9.40
C SER A 9 16.52 -5.99 -8.65
N PHE A 10 16.49 -5.68 -7.35
CA PHE A 10 15.28 -5.79 -6.52
C PHE A 10 14.18 -4.84 -6.97
N LEU A 11 14.50 -3.56 -7.17
CA LEU A 11 13.51 -2.57 -7.62
C LEU A 11 12.95 -2.90 -9.01
N ASN A 12 13.78 -3.37 -9.93
CA ASN A 12 13.34 -3.85 -11.24
C ASN A 12 12.42 -5.08 -11.11
N HIS A 13 12.69 -5.99 -10.17
CA HIS A 13 11.80 -7.12 -9.90
C HIS A 13 10.42 -6.66 -9.42
N VAL A 14 10.36 -5.72 -8.47
CA VAL A 14 9.11 -5.14 -7.98
C VAL A 14 8.36 -4.42 -9.11
N GLN A 15 9.05 -3.61 -9.90
CA GLN A 15 8.44 -2.85 -11.01
C GLN A 15 7.86 -3.76 -12.11
N LYS A 16 8.47 -4.92 -12.37
CA LYS A 16 7.94 -5.89 -13.36
C LYS A 16 6.54 -6.39 -13.02
N ARG A 17 6.18 -6.50 -11.73
CA ARG A 17 4.83 -6.90 -11.32
C ARG A 17 3.82 -5.78 -11.48
N ASP A 18 4.22 -4.56 -11.15
CA ASP A 18 3.35 -3.38 -11.12
C ASP A 18 3.90 -2.24 -12.00
N PRO A 19 4.00 -2.43 -13.34
CA PRO A 19 4.73 -1.51 -14.21
C PRO A 19 4.13 -0.10 -14.26
N ASN A 20 2.83 0.02 -13.99
CA ASN A 20 2.07 1.27 -14.07
C ASN A 20 1.77 1.90 -12.70
N GLN A 21 2.42 1.45 -11.63
CA GLN A 21 2.21 1.98 -10.27
C GLN A 21 3.39 2.85 -9.84
N THR A 22 3.50 4.03 -10.45
CA THR A 22 4.65 4.94 -10.27
C THR A 22 4.79 5.43 -8.83
N GLU A 23 3.70 5.82 -8.18
CA GLU A 23 3.74 6.29 -6.78
C GLU A 23 4.19 5.18 -5.82
N PHE A 24 3.72 3.95 -6.05
CA PHE A 24 4.15 2.80 -5.25
C PHE A 24 5.63 2.46 -5.49
N ALA A 25 6.07 2.40 -6.74
CA ALA A 25 7.46 2.12 -7.09
C ALA A 25 8.43 3.15 -6.50
N GLN A 26 8.05 4.44 -6.53
CA GLN A 26 8.84 5.50 -5.92
C GLN A 26 9.00 5.29 -4.41
N ALA A 27 7.91 5.01 -3.70
CA ALA A 27 7.96 4.80 -2.25
C ALA A 27 8.81 3.59 -1.84
N VAL A 28 8.71 2.49 -2.60
CA VAL A 28 9.58 1.32 -2.39
C VAL A 28 11.04 1.69 -2.63
N ARG A 29 11.35 2.44 -3.69
CA ARG A 29 12.71 2.91 -3.98
C ARG A 29 13.27 3.77 -2.85
N GLU A 30 12.53 4.77 -2.36
CA GLU A 30 12.98 5.66 -1.29
C GLU A 30 13.30 4.91 0.01
N VAL A 31 12.38 4.03 0.44
CA VAL A 31 12.57 3.21 1.64
C VAL A 31 13.75 2.25 1.46
N MET A 32 13.81 1.53 0.34
CA MET A 32 14.86 0.52 0.12
C MET A 32 16.24 1.15 -0.05
N THR A 33 16.33 2.34 -0.67
CA THR A 33 17.60 3.09 -0.78
C THR A 33 18.14 3.42 0.60
N THR A 34 17.26 3.78 1.54
CA THR A 34 17.64 4.08 2.93
C THR A 34 18.01 2.82 3.71
N LEU A 35 17.28 1.71 3.50
CA LEU A 35 17.52 0.46 4.22
C LEU A 35 18.68 -0.38 3.66
N TRP A 36 19.09 -0.18 2.40
CA TRP A 36 20.05 -1.06 1.73
C TRP A 36 21.39 -1.21 2.48
N PRO A 37 22.05 -0.13 2.92
CA PRO A 37 23.31 -0.25 3.66
C PRO A 37 23.16 -1.05 4.97
N PHE A 38 22.02 -0.90 5.64
CA PHE A 38 21.70 -1.68 6.84
C PHE A 38 21.50 -3.16 6.52
N LEU A 39 20.80 -3.48 5.44
CA LEU A 39 20.54 -4.85 4.99
C LEU A 39 21.82 -5.56 4.52
N GLU A 40 22.78 -4.81 3.99
CA GLU A 40 24.11 -5.33 3.65
C GLU A 40 24.88 -5.77 4.90
N GLN A 41 24.87 -4.95 5.94
CA GLN A 41 25.50 -5.26 7.23
C GLN A 41 24.75 -6.32 8.04
N ASN A 42 23.46 -6.50 7.79
CA ASN A 42 22.58 -7.40 8.55
C ASN A 42 21.90 -8.43 7.63
N PRO A 43 22.64 -9.44 7.11
CA PRO A 43 22.16 -10.35 6.08
C PRO A 43 20.94 -11.19 6.51
N LYS A 44 20.73 -11.37 7.82
CA LYS A 44 19.54 -12.07 8.35
C LYS A 44 18.21 -11.50 7.84
N TYR A 45 18.14 -10.19 7.58
CA TYR A 45 16.92 -9.53 7.08
C TYR A 45 16.72 -9.67 5.56
N ARG A 46 17.66 -10.29 4.85
CA ARG A 46 17.51 -10.65 3.43
C ARG A 46 17.16 -12.13 3.22
N GLN A 47 17.07 -12.90 4.30
CA GLN A 47 16.72 -14.32 4.24
C GLN A 47 15.21 -14.53 4.07
N MET A 48 14.82 -15.75 3.68
CA MET A 48 13.41 -16.18 3.56
C MET A 48 12.56 -15.26 2.70
N SER A 49 13.16 -14.64 1.67
CA SER A 49 12.50 -13.66 0.80
C SER A 49 11.72 -12.60 1.58
N LEU A 50 12.32 -12.07 2.66
CA LEU A 50 11.65 -11.12 3.54
C LEU A 50 11.29 -9.83 2.81
N LEU A 51 12.18 -9.32 1.95
CA LEU A 51 11.95 -8.07 1.24
C LEU A 51 10.84 -8.19 0.19
N GLU A 52 10.78 -9.33 -0.52
CA GLU A 52 9.76 -9.63 -1.51
C GLU A 52 8.38 -9.75 -0.85
N ARG A 53 8.31 -10.39 0.32
CA ARG A 53 7.09 -10.44 1.13
C ARG A 53 6.73 -9.08 1.73
N LEU A 54 7.72 -8.27 2.07
CA LEU A 54 7.50 -6.95 2.66
C LEU A 54 6.95 -5.94 1.66
N VAL A 55 7.25 -6.05 0.37
CA VAL A 55 6.74 -5.13 -0.67
C VAL A 55 5.45 -5.62 -1.32
N GLU A 56 5.07 -6.88 -1.13
CA GLU A 56 3.81 -7.41 -1.63
C GLU A 56 2.72 -7.28 -0.54
N PRO A 57 1.60 -6.58 -0.80
CA PRO A 57 0.52 -6.49 0.18
C PRO A 57 -0.10 -7.87 0.44
N GLU A 58 -0.38 -8.19 1.70
CA GLU A 58 -1.05 -9.45 2.09
C GLU A 58 -2.40 -9.64 1.40
N ARG A 59 -3.16 -8.56 1.18
CA ARG A 59 -4.43 -8.60 0.45
C ARG A 59 -4.80 -7.26 -0.17
N VAL A 60 -5.33 -7.31 -1.39
CA VAL A 60 -5.99 -6.17 -2.04
C VAL A 60 -7.41 -6.58 -2.42
N ILE A 61 -8.40 -5.84 -1.93
CA ILE A 61 -9.82 -6.07 -2.25
C ILE A 61 -10.26 -4.93 -3.16
N GLN A 62 -10.73 -5.23 -4.37
CA GLN A 62 -11.35 -4.25 -5.26
C GLN A 62 -12.85 -4.56 -5.37
N PHE A 63 -13.70 -3.56 -5.18
CA PHE A 63 -15.14 -3.76 -5.21
C PHE A 63 -15.89 -2.56 -5.81
N ARG A 64 -17.12 -2.83 -6.24
CA ARG A 64 -18.02 -1.82 -6.79
C ARG A 64 -18.87 -1.22 -5.67
N VAL A 65 -19.05 0.10 -5.72
CA VAL A 65 -19.97 0.86 -4.85
C VAL A 65 -21.01 1.51 -5.75
N VAL A 66 -22.28 1.17 -5.55
CA VAL A 66 -23.42 1.73 -6.29
C VAL A 66 -24.24 2.57 -5.31
N TRP A 67 -24.61 3.78 -5.71
CA TRP A 67 -25.43 4.68 -4.90
C TRP A 67 -26.30 5.56 -5.81
N VAL A 68 -27.29 6.25 -5.23
CA VAL A 68 -28.18 7.16 -5.93
C VAL A 68 -27.94 8.57 -5.41
N ASP A 69 -27.80 9.54 -6.32
CA ASP A 69 -27.57 10.94 -5.95
C ASP A 69 -28.88 11.72 -5.71
N ASP A 70 -28.75 12.98 -5.28
CA ASP A 70 -29.89 13.87 -4.99
C ASP A 70 -30.76 14.17 -6.25
N ARG A 71 -30.27 13.84 -7.45
CA ARG A 71 -31.01 13.97 -8.73
C ARG A 71 -31.63 12.64 -9.15
N ASN A 72 -31.67 11.65 -8.26
CA ASN A 72 -32.16 10.30 -8.50
C ASN A 72 -31.40 9.56 -9.63
N GLN A 73 -30.14 9.92 -9.89
CA GLN A 73 -29.29 9.25 -10.86
C GLN A 73 -28.43 8.18 -10.18
N VAL A 74 -28.34 7.02 -10.80
CA VAL A 74 -27.49 5.92 -10.32
C VAL A 74 -26.03 6.24 -10.63
N GLN A 75 -25.21 6.21 -9.58
CA GLN A 75 -23.77 6.44 -9.65
C GLN A 75 -23.03 5.13 -9.33
N VAL A 76 -21.97 4.87 -10.06
CA VAL A 76 -21.12 3.69 -9.87
C VAL A 76 -19.68 4.13 -9.66
N ASN A 77 -19.10 3.67 -8.56
CA ASN A 77 -17.74 3.98 -8.17
C ASN A 77 -16.95 2.71 -7.88
N ARG A 78 -15.65 2.79 -8.11
CA ARG A 78 -14.71 1.76 -7.71
C ARG A 78 -14.17 2.07 -6.32
N ALA A 79 -14.04 1.03 -5.52
CA ALA A 79 -13.43 1.10 -4.23
C ALA A 79 -12.35 0.02 -4.08
N TRP A 80 -11.40 0.28 -3.19
CA TRP A 80 -10.30 -0.64 -2.90
C TRP A 80 -10.08 -0.70 -1.40
N ARG A 81 -9.70 -1.87 -0.87
CA ARG A 81 -9.10 -2.05 0.45
C ARG A 81 -7.73 -2.70 0.32
N VAL A 82 -6.66 -1.96 0.61
CA VAL A 82 -5.29 -2.50 0.67
C VAL A 82 -4.97 -2.87 2.11
N GLN A 83 -4.72 -4.16 2.35
CA GLN A 83 -4.27 -4.75 3.60
C GLN A 83 -2.80 -5.14 3.42
N PHE A 84 -1.90 -4.27 3.84
CA PHE A 84 -0.50 -4.36 3.42
C PHE A 84 0.30 -5.38 4.25
N SER A 85 0.27 -5.26 5.58
CA SER A 85 0.90 -6.23 6.49
C SER A 85 0.06 -6.36 7.77
N SER A 86 0.14 -7.50 8.47
CA SER A 86 -0.47 -7.74 9.79
C SER A 86 0.56 -8.20 10.83
N ALA A 87 1.86 -8.05 10.52
CA ALA A 87 2.95 -8.64 11.31
C ALA A 87 2.99 -8.20 12.80
N ILE A 88 2.45 -7.02 13.13
CA ILE A 88 2.49 -6.45 14.50
C ILE A 88 1.09 -6.17 15.09
N GLY A 89 0.04 -6.85 14.59
CA GLY A 89 -1.36 -6.65 15.02
C GLY A 89 -2.40 -6.59 13.89
N PRO A 90 -3.60 -6.03 14.15
CA PRO A 90 -4.68 -5.94 13.15
C PRO A 90 -4.52 -4.73 12.24
N TYR A 91 -4.98 -4.84 11.00
CA TYR A 91 -4.90 -3.81 9.96
C TYR A 91 -5.42 -2.40 10.37
N LYS A 92 -4.54 -1.41 10.55
CA LYS A 92 -4.87 -0.02 10.97
C LYS A 92 -4.53 1.11 9.99
N GLY A 93 -5.59 1.70 9.41
CA GLY A 93 -5.61 3.07 8.86
C GLY A 93 -6.92 3.45 8.18
N GLY A 94 -7.12 4.75 7.98
CA GLY A 94 -8.41 5.33 7.60
C GLY A 94 -8.85 5.11 6.14
N MET A 95 -9.72 6.00 5.68
CA MET A 95 -10.25 5.98 4.32
C MET A 95 -9.86 7.24 3.57
N ARG A 96 -9.80 7.18 2.23
CA ARG A 96 -9.57 8.36 1.38
C ARG A 96 -10.62 8.42 0.28
N PHE A 97 -11.34 9.54 0.26
CA PHE A 97 -12.40 9.83 -0.69
C PHE A 97 -11.92 10.97 -1.59
N HIS A 98 -11.32 10.62 -2.72
CA HIS A 98 -10.82 11.62 -3.66
C HIS A 98 -10.81 11.06 -5.08
N PRO A 99 -11.19 11.85 -6.11
CA PRO A 99 -11.27 11.36 -7.49
C PRO A 99 -9.92 10.93 -8.07
N SER A 100 -8.80 11.43 -7.55
CA SER A 100 -7.46 11.02 -7.99
C SER A 100 -7.01 9.65 -7.46
N VAL A 101 -7.80 9.00 -6.59
CA VAL A 101 -7.36 7.76 -5.95
C VAL A 101 -7.38 6.61 -6.94
N ASN A 102 -6.24 5.93 -7.05
CA ASN A 102 -6.04 4.71 -7.81
C ASN A 102 -5.32 3.67 -6.92
N LEU A 103 -5.15 2.44 -7.42
CA LEU A 103 -4.49 1.37 -6.66
C LEU A 103 -3.02 1.70 -6.30
N SER A 104 -2.28 2.35 -7.21
CA SER A 104 -0.87 2.75 -6.98
C SER A 104 -0.74 3.63 -5.74
N ILE A 105 -1.54 4.71 -5.67
CA ILE A 105 -1.56 5.63 -4.53
C ILE A 105 -1.92 4.91 -3.23
N LEU A 106 -2.80 3.90 -3.27
CA LEU A 106 -3.20 3.19 -2.05
C LEU A 106 -2.17 2.17 -1.59
N LYS A 107 -1.47 1.49 -2.51
CA LYS A 107 -0.34 0.64 -2.15
C LYS A 107 0.80 1.47 -1.59
N PHE A 108 1.11 2.61 -2.20
CA PHE A 108 2.02 3.62 -1.66
C PHE A 108 1.68 3.99 -0.21
N LEU A 109 0.46 4.50 0.03
CA LEU A 109 0.03 4.92 1.36
C LEU A 109 0.02 3.75 2.36
N GLY A 110 -0.36 2.56 1.93
CA GLY A 110 -0.36 1.36 2.77
C GLY A 110 1.04 0.93 3.18
N PHE A 111 1.99 1.01 2.24
CA PHE A 111 3.39 0.69 2.47
C PHE A 111 4.01 1.65 3.50
N GLU A 112 3.90 2.96 3.31
CA GLU A 112 4.43 3.94 4.29
C GLU A 112 3.79 3.79 5.68
N GLN A 113 2.47 3.56 5.70
CA GLN A 113 1.74 3.39 6.96
C GLN A 113 2.19 2.15 7.73
N THR A 114 2.77 1.15 7.05
CA THR A 114 3.39 -0.03 7.68
C THR A 114 4.49 0.42 8.64
N PHE A 115 5.44 1.20 8.13
CA PHE A 115 6.57 1.70 8.92
C PHE A 115 6.13 2.74 9.93
N LYS A 116 5.23 3.65 9.57
CA LYS A 116 4.71 4.67 10.49
C LYS A 116 4.05 4.05 11.71
N ASN A 117 3.25 2.99 11.54
CA ASN A 117 2.62 2.30 12.66
C ASN A 117 3.65 1.55 13.51
N ALA A 118 4.61 0.87 12.88
CA ALA A 118 5.69 0.16 13.59
C ALA A 118 6.50 1.09 14.52
N LEU A 119 6.72 2.34 14.10
CA LEU A 119 7.43 3.34 14.91
C LEU A 119 6.67 3.78 16.17
N THR A 120 5.38 3.50 16.29
CA THR A 120 4.59 3.93 17.47
C THR A 120 4.73 3.02 18.68
N THR A 121 5.43 1.88 18.58
CA THR A 121 5.65 0.86 19.65
C THR A 121 4.38 0.21 20.23
N LEU A 122 3.20 0.64 19.80
CA LEU A 122 1.92 0.03 20.16
C LEU A 122 1.70 -1.24 19.32
N PRO A 123 0.99 -2.26 19.85
CA PRO A 123 0.63 -3.48 19.12
C PRO A 123 -0.48 -3.21 18.09
N MET A 124 -0.21 -2.32 17.14
CA MET A 124 -1.07 -1.98 16.02
C MET A 124 -0.35 -2.31 14.71
N ALA A 125 -0.77 -3.33 13.96
CA ALA A 125 -0.31 -3.44 12.58
C ALA A 125 -0.96 -2.39 11.69
N VAL A 126 -0.13 -1.69 10.93
CA VAL A 126 -0.25 -1.52 9.47
C VAL A 126 -1.66 -1.57 8.83
N VAL A 127 -2.18 -0.45 8.32
CA VAL A 127 -2.96 -0.39 7.06
C VAL A 127 -3.15 1.04 6.57
N LYS A 128 -3.30 1.25 5.27
CA LYS A 128 -4.36 2.10 4.67
C LYS A 128 -4.41 1.68 3.18
N ALA A 129 -5.54 1.60 2.48
CA ALA A 129 -6.76 2.38 2.58
C ALA A 129 -7.99 1.58 2.16
N VAL A 130 -9.16 1.88 2.73
CA VAL A 130 -10.39 1.80 1.93
C VAL A 130 -10.43 3.11 1.14
N ALA A 131 -10.29 3.08 -0.17
CA ALA A 131 -10.71 4.20 -0.99
C ALA A 131 -12.07 3.90 -1.55
N ILE A 132 -12.96 4.87 -1.46
CA ILE A 132 -14.15 4.90 -2.29
C ILE A 132 -13.95 6.10 -3.19
N LEU A 133 -14.00 5.89 -4.51
CA LEU A 133 -14.09 7.00 -5.44
C LEU A 133 -15.39 7.73 -5.11
N THR A 134 -15.31 8.95 -4.56
CA THR A 134 -16.47 9.84 -4.55
C THR A 134 -16.00 11.18 -5.08
N ARG A 135 -16.54 11.59 -6.23
CA ARG A 135 -16.77 13.02 -6.45
C ARG A 135 -17.66 13.46 -5.29
N LYS A 136 -17.18 14.39 -4.46
CA LYS A 136 -17.87 15.00 -3.29
C LYS A 136 -19.23 14.36 -2.98
N VAL A 137 -19.23 13.25 -2.24
CA VAL A 137 -20.46 12.87 -1.55
C VAL A 137 -20.58 13.88 -0.42
N LYS A 138 -21.40 14.91 -0.61
CA LYS A 138 -21.96 15.68 0.50
C LYS A 138 -22.94 14.74 1.21
N ALA A 139 -22.42 13.76 1.94
CA ALA A 139 -23.23 13.07 2.92
C ALA A 139 -23.53 14.10 4.00
N LYS A 140 -24.71 14.73 3.92
CA LYS A 140 -25.33 15.26 5.13
C LYS A 140 -25.59 14.04 6.01
N ALA A 141 -24.69 13.78 6.95
CA ALA A 141 -25.04 13.00 8.12
C ALA A 141 -26.19 13.74 8.79
N LYS A 142 -27.37 13.12 8.76
CA LYS A 142 -28.53 13.57 9.52
C LYS A 142 -28.46 12.92 10.90
#